data_AF-A0A315BVP3-F1
#
_entry.id   AF-A0A315BVP3-F1
#
_cell.length_a   1.000
_cell.length_b   1.000
_cell.length_c   1.000
_cell.angle_alpha   90.00
_cell.angle_beta   90.00
_cell.angle_gamma   90.00
#
_symmetry.space_group_name_H-M   'P 1'
#
loop_
_entity.id
_entity.type
_entity.pdbx_description
1 polymer ?
#
loop_
_entity_poly.entity_id
_entity_poly.type
_entity_poly.pdbx_seq_one_letter_code
_entity_poly.pdbx_strand_id
1 'polypeptide(L)'
;MTFNPRIVIDTNVLYSALRSQLGVSYRLLSMVRQARFLPQVSAPLIAEYEDVLKRGQLALSHAQIDDVIDYLCAQSEHHRIFYLWRPLLKNPNNDFILELAVKAQASIVTWNVADFKKAASLHVQVMSPRQLLEILEKSS
;
A
#
# COMPACT_ATOMS: atom_id res chain seq x y z
N MET A 1 -18.91 14.82 7.07
CA MET A 1 -18.29 13.84 6.16
C MET A 1 -17.01 13.37 6.83
N THR A 2 -16.95 12.12 7.30
CA THR A 2 -15.70 11.53 7.78
C THR A 2 -14.83 11.24 6.55
N PHE A 3 -13.72 11.94 6.41
CA PHE A 3 -12.77 11.71 5.32
C PHE A 3 -11.97 10.44 5.65
N ASN A 4 -12.13 9.39 4.83
CA ASN A 4 -11.31 8.20 4.95
C ASN A 4 -9.86 8.52 4.52
N PRO A 5 -8.84 8.11 5.29
CA PRO A 5 -7.45 8.32 4.90
C PRO A 5 -7.16 7.70 3.53
N ARG A 6 -6.55 8.47 2.63
CA ARG A 6 -6.05 7.97 1.34
C ARG A 6 -4.68 7.35 1.57
N ILE A 7 -4.51 6.09 1.18
CA ILE A 7 -3.26 5.37 1.43
C ILE A 7 -2.73 4.64 0.21
N VAL A 8 -1.41 4.58 0.08
CA VAL A 8 -0.71 3.62 -0.78
C VAL A 8 -0.17 2.51 0.10
N ILE A 9 -0.58 1.28 -0.17
CA ILE A 9 -0.12 0.09 0.57
C ILE A 9 1.17 -0.39 -0.10
N ASP A 10 2.29 -0.42 0.62
CA ASP A 10 3.52 -1.03 0.11
C ASP A 10 3.34 -2.54 -0.04
N THR A 11 3.94 -3.12 -1.08
CA THR A 11 3.93 -4.55 -1.36
C THR A 11 4.39 -5.39 -0.17
N ASN A 12 5.34 -4.91 0.64
CA ASN A 12 5.78 -5.65 1.83
C ASN A 12 4.66 -5.81 2.89
N VAL A 13 3.72 -4.87 2.94
CA VAL A 13 2.58 -4.90 3.87
C VAL A 13 1.58 -5.93 3.36
N LEU A 14 1.28 -5.91 2.06
CA LEU A 14 0.36 -6.85 1.43
C LEU A 14 0.90 -8.29 1.52
N TYR A 15 2.18 -8.50 1.20
CA TYR A 15 2.84 -9.80 1.38
C TYR A 15 2.74 -10.31 2.82
N SER A 16 3.03 -9.44 3.81
CA SER A 16 2.94 -9.80 5.23
C SER A 16 1.51 -10.17 5.64
N ALA A 17 0.49 -9.49 5.08
CA ALA A 17 -0.92 -9.78 5.35
C ALA A 17 -1.31 -11.18 4.85
N LEU A 18 -0.86 -11.54 3.65
CA LEU A 18 -1.18 -12.84 3.05
C LEU A 18 -0.35 -13.99 3.62
N ARG A 19 0.83 -13.70 4.19
CA ARG A 19 1.70 -14.70 4.80
C ARG A 19 1.25 -15.11 6.21
N SER A 20 0.62 -14.22 6.98
CA SER A 20 0.23 -14.50 8.37
C SER A 20 -1.08 -13.83 8.77
N GLN A 21 -2.03 -14.64 9.24
CA GLN A 21 -3.36 -14.19 9.70
C GLN A 21 -3.36 -13.55 11.10
N LEU A 22 -2.24 -13.62 11.83
CA LEU A 22 -2.14 -13.08 13.20
C LEU A 22 -1.48 -11.68 13.23
N GLY A 23 -1.02 -11.19 12.07
CA GLY A 23 -0.25 -9.95 11.98
C GLY A 23 -1.10 -8.69 11.85
N VAL A 24 -0.48 -7.54 12.18
CA VAL A 24 -1.08 -6.20 12.00
C VAL A 24 -1.48 -5.96 10.54
N SER A 25 -0.68 -6.42 9.57
CA SER A 25 -1.00 -6.28 8.14
C SER A 25 -2.28 -7.02 7.75
N TYR A 26 -2.50 -8.22 8.27
CA TYR A 26 -3.74 -8.97 8.01
C TYR A 26 -4.95 -8.26 8.60
N ARG A 27 -4.81 -7.72 9.81
CA ARG A 27 -5.86 -6.92 10.44
C ARG A 27 -6.19 -5.65 9.66
N LEU A 28 -5.19 -4.96 9.07
CA LEU A 28 -5.46 -3.83 8.18
C LEU A 28 -6.13 -4.26 6.89
N LEU A 29 -5.69 -5.35 6.25
CA LEU A 29 -6.27 -5.81 5.00
C LEU A 29 -7.75 -6.20 5.18
N SER A 30 -8.12 -6.79 6.31
CA SER A 30 -9.53 -7.11 6.63
C SER A 30 -10.40 -5.86 6.86
N MET A 31 -9.79 -4.70 7.14
CA MET A 31 -10.50 -3.42 7.25
C MET A 31 -10.80 -2.75 5.91
N VAL A 32 -10.22 -3.22 4.79
CA VAL A 32 -10.51 -2.69 3.44
C VAL A 32 -12.02 -2.75 3.16
N ARG A 33 -12.69 -3.87 3.52
CA ARG A 33 -14.15 -4.04 3.34
C ARG A 33 -14.98 -3.05 4.15
N GLN A 34 -14.43 -2.51 5.23
CA GLN A 34 -15.12 -1.58 6.13
C GLN A 34 -15.01 -0.13 5.64
N ALA A 35 -14.34 0.11 4.51
CA ALA A 35 -14.07 1.44 3.98
C ALA A 35 -13.48 2.37 5.05
N ARG A 36 -12.53 1.88 5.87
CA ARG A 36 -11.87 2.68 6.91
C ARG A 36 -10.76 3.59 6.37
N PHE A 37 -10.28 3.28 5.18
CA PHE A 37 -9.31 4.03 4.39
C PHE A 37 -9.59 3.75 2.91
N LEU A 38 -9.03 4.58 2.02
CA LEU A 38 -9.17 4.45 0.58
C LEU A 38 -7.81 4.13 -0.06
N PRO A 39 -7.55 2.86 -0.43
CA PRO A 39 -6.37 2.48 -1.19
C PRO A 39 -6.24 3.27 -2.49
N GLN A 40 -5.03 3.66 -2.84
CA GLN A 40 -4.68 4.30 -4.10
C GLN A 40 -3.77 3.35 -4.87
N VAL A 41 -4.10 3.10 -6.14
CA VAL A 41 -3.36 2.15 -6.98
C VAL A 41 -2.94 2.77 -8.31
N SER A 42 -1.96 2.15 -8.94
CA SER A 42 -1.55 2.43 -10.31
C SER A 42 -1.12 1.13 -10.98
N ALA A 43 -1.13 1.06 -12.30
CA ALA A 43 -0.72 -0.14 -13.03
C ALA A 43 0.68 -0.67 -12.61
N PRO A 44 1.71 0.17 -12.36
CA PRO A 44 2.99 -0.30 -11.86
C PRO A 44 2.94 -0.95 -10.47
N LEU A 45 2.09 -0.44 -9.56
CA LEU A 45 1.93 -1.01 -8.23
C LEU A 45 1.21 -2.36 -8.29
N ILE A 46 0.21 -2.49 -9.16
CA ILE A 46 -0.47 -3.77 -9.38
C ILE A 46 0.48 -4.81 -9.99
N ALA A 47 1.30 -4.42 -10.97
CA ALA A 47 2.32 -5.30 -11.53
C ALA A 47 3.35 -5.76 -10.46
N GLU A 48 3.76 -4.86 -9.56
CA GLU A 48 4.62 -5.22 -8.42
C GLU A 48 3.94 -6.21 -7.47
N TYR A 49 2.64 -6.01 -7.18
CA TYR A 49 1.88 -6.95 -6.36
C TYR A 49 1.83 -8.34 -6.99
N GLU A 50 1.50 -8.43 -8.28
CA GLU A 50 1.48 -9.70 -8.99
C GLU A 50 2.85 -10.40 -8.94
N ASP A 51 3.92 -9.68 -9.26
CA ASP A 51 5.28 -10.23 -9.33
C ASP A 51 5.78 -10.68 -7.94
N VAL A 52 5.57 -9.88 -6.89
CA VAL A 52 6.03 -10.23 -5.54
C VAL A 52 5.17 -11.32 -4.91
N LEU A 53 3.85 -11.24 -5.03
CA LEU A 53 2.96 -12.20 -4.37
C LEU A 53 3.02 -13.57 -5.04
N LYS A 54 3.05 -13.65 -6.38
CA LYS A 54 3.09 -14.93 -7.11
C LYS A 54 4.45 -15.63 -7.01
N ARG A 55 5.55 -14.89 -6.89
CA ARG A 55 6.86 -15.49 -6.57
C ARG A 55 7.02 -15.83 -5.09
N GLY A 56 6.19 -15.22 -4.25
CA GLY A 56 6.15 -15.44 -2.83
C GLY A 56 5.80 -16.88 -2.48
N GLN A 57 6.49 -17.46 -1.51
CA GLN A 57 6.10 -18.75 -0.91
C GLN A 57 4.91 -18.55 0.04
N LEU A 58 3.75 -18.23 -0.53
CA LEU A 58 2.47 -18.07 0.15
C LEU A 58 1.66 -19.37 0.07
N ALA A 59 0.79 -19.61 1.05
CA ALA A 59 -0.15 -20.73 1.03
C ALA A 59 -1.40 -20.43 0.19
N LEU A 60 -1.22 -19.75 -0.94
CA LEU A 60 -2.27 -19.33 -1.88
C LEU A 60 -1.87 -19.74 -3.30
N SER A 61 -2.85 -20.19 -4.08
CA SER A 61 -2.67 -20.38 -5.52
C SER A 61 -2.56 -19.03 -6.24
N HIS A 62 -2.01 -19.02 -7.46
CA HIS A 62 -1.96 -17.80 -8.27
C HIS A 62 -3.36 -17.20 -8.51
N ALA A 63 -4.37 -18.04 -8.74
CA ALA A 63 -5.75 -17.58 -8.92
C ALA A 63 -6.29 -16.88 -7.65
N GLN A 64 -6.00 -17.42 -6.46
CA GLN A 64 -6.39 -16.76 -5.21
C GLN A 64 -5.62 -15.44 -4.98
N ILE A 65 -4.38 -15.34 -5.46
CA ILE A 65 -3.63 -14.08 -5.43
C ILE A 65 -4.27 -13.06 -6.38
N ASP A 66 -4.67 -13.49 -7.58
CA ASP A 66 -5.39 -12.66 -8.54
C ASP A 66 -6.71 -12.14 -7.93
N ASP A 67 -7.51 -13.01 -7.28
CA ASP A 67 -8.75 -12.62 -6.60
C ASP A 67 -8.51 -11.53 -5.53
N VAL A 68 -7.42 -11.62 -4.77
CA VAL A 68 -7.06 -10.61 -3.75
C VAL A 68 -6.69 -9.28 -4.40
N ILE A 69 -5.91 -9.31 -5.47
CA ILE A 69 -5.48 -8.11 -6.20
C ILE A 69 -6.70 -7.44 -6.84
N ASP A 70 -7.57 -8.21 -7.49
CA ASP A 70 -8.81 -7.72 -8.10
C ASP A 70 -9.74 -7.09 -7.07
N TYR A 71 -9.88 -7.73 -5.91
CA TYR A 71 -10.64 -7.15 -4.81
C TYR A 71 -10.05 -5.82 -4.33
N LEU A 72 -8.73 -5.73 -4.17
CA LEU A 72 -8.07 -4.48 -3.79
C LEU A 72 -8.27 -3.39 -4.85
N CYS A 73 -8.15 -3.74 -6.14
CA CYS A 73 -8.44 -2.86 -7.26
C CYS A 73 -9.88 -2.33 -7.21
N ALA A 74 -10.87 -3.19 -6.94
CA ALA A 74 -12.28 -2.81 -6.82
C ALA A 74 -12.56 -1.88 -5.64
N GLN A 75 -11.72 -1.89 -4.59
CA GLN A 75 -11.85 -1.05 -3.40
C GLN A 75 -10.92 0.17 -3.41
N SER A 76 -10.33 0.51 -4.56
CA SER A 76 -9.29 1.54 -4.67
C SER A 76 -9.63 2.64 -5.66
N GLU A 77 -8.92 3.78 -5.54
CA GLU A 77 -8.90 4.83 -6.55
C GLU A 77 -7.67 4.66 -7.47
N HIS A 78 -7.89 4.75 -8.78
CA HIS A 78 -6.91 4.40 -9.80
C HIS A 78 -6.22 5.63 -10.37
N HIS A 79 -4.90 5.60 -10.43
CA HIS A 79 -4.08 6.72 -10.90
C HIS A 79 -3.09 6.29 -11.99
N ARG A 80 -2.87 7.21 -12.94
CA ARG A 80 -1.78 7.13 -13.91
C ARG A 80 -0.58 7.94 -13.41
N ILE A 81 0.60 7.32 -13.38
CA ILE A 81 1.89 7.94 -13.01
C ILE A 81 2.85 7.93 -14.21
N PHE A 82 3.81 8.86 -14.26
CA PHE A 82 4.59 9.19 -15.45
C PHE A 82 6.12 9.21 -15.26
N TYR A 83 6.64 8.76 -14.11
CA TYR A 83 8.07 8.50 -13.86
C TYR A 83 8.98 9.75 -14.00
N LEU A 84 8.46 10.95 -13.70
CA LEU A 84 9.07 12.21 -14.16
C LEU A 84 10.32 12.68 -13.40
N TRP A 85 10.52 12.30 -12.13
CA TRP A 85 11.56 12.89 -11.26
C TRP A 85 12.46 11.86 -10.55
N ARG A 86 12.51 10.63 -11.04
CA ARG A 86 13.27 9.52 -10.43
C ARG A 86 14.76 9.56 -10.82
N PRO A 87 15.68 9.02 -9.98
CA PRO A 87 15.43 8.43 -8.67
C PRO A 87 15.50 9.45 -7.53
N LEU A 88 14.67 9.28 -6.49
CA LEU A 88 14.70 10.14 -5.30
C LEU A 88 15.01 9.35 -4.03
N LEU A 89 14.31 8.22 -3.83
CA LEU A 89 14.41 7.39 -2.64
C LEU A 89 15.76 6.67 -2.50
N LYS A 90 16.02 6.15 -1.29
CA LYS A 90 17.22 5.32 -1.04
C LYS A 90 17.18 4.04 -1.86
N ASN A 91 16.01 3.42 -1.95
CA ASN A 91 15.73 2.30 -2.84
C ASN A 91 14.96 2.82 -4.07
N PRO A 92 15.59 2.95 -5.25
CA PRO A 92 14.93 3.46 -6.46
C PRO A 92 13.71 2.64 -6.91
N ASN A 93 13.67 1.35 -6.56
CA ASN A 93 12.53 0.49 -6.89
C ASN A 93 11.25 0.94 -6.17
N ASN A 94 11.35 1.73 -5.10
CA ASN A 94 10.19 2.25 -4.38
C ASN A 94 9.69 3.60 -4.94
N ASP A 95 10.39 4.23 -5.88
CA ASP A 95 10.02 5.59 -6.34
C ASP A 95 8.64 5.64 -7.00
N PHE A 96 8.14 4.54 -7.59
CA PHE A 96 6.78 4.51 -8.14
C PHE A 96 5.70 4.58 -7.05
N ILE A 97 5.97 4.02 -5.88
CA ILE A 97 5.09 4.09 -4.71
C ILE A 97 5.01 5.55 -4.23
N LEU A 98 6.17 6.23 -4.17
CA LEU A 98 6.21 7.64 -3.78
C LEU A 98 5.52 8.53 -4.80
N GLU A 99 5.73 8.29 -6.09
CA GLU A 99 5.08 9.05 -7.15
C GLU A 99 3.55 8.90 -7.12
N LEU A 100 3.06 7.69 -6.91
CA LEU A 100 1.65 7.44 -6.70
C LEU A 100 1.12 8.20 -5.47
N ALA A 101 1.85 8.17 -4.36
CA ALA A 101 1.45 8.87 -3.14
C ALA A 101 1.36 10.39 -3.33
N VAL A 102 2.32 10.98 -4.04
CA VAL A 102 2.29 12.41 -4.42
C VAL A 102 1.08 12.70 -5.31
N LYS A 103 0.88 11.89 -6.37
CA LYS A 103 -0.22 12.08 -7.33
C LYS A 103 -1.59 12.00 -6.65
N ALA A 104 -1.76 11.07 -5.73
CA ALA A 104 -3.02 10.77 -5.06
C ALA A 104 -3.24 11.55 -3.76
N GLN A 105 -2.28 12.41 -3.36
CA GLN A 105 -2.28 13.10 -2.06
C GLN A 105 -2.51 12.13 -0.89
N ALA A 106 -1.76 11.02 -0.92
CA ALA A 106 -1.97 9.87 -0.04
C ALA A 106 -0.75 9.61 0.83
N SER A 107 -0.99 8.97 1.98
CA SER A 107 0.08 8.50 2.86
C SER A 107 0.59 7.13 2.41
N ILE A 108 1.87 6.85 2.61
CA ILE A 108 2.46 5.53 2.34
C ILE A 108 2.42 4.69 3.61
N VAL A 109 1.94 3.45 3.49
CA VAL A 109 1.93 2.46 4.57
C VAL A 109 2.93 1.36 4.26
N THR A 110 4.01 1.26 5.04
CA THR A 110 5.14 0.35 4.79
C THR A 110 5.80 -0.13 6.08
N TRP A 111 6.36 -1.35 6.07
CA TRP A 111 7.29 -1.76 7.13
C TRP A 111 8.67 -1.11 7.01
N ASN A 112 9.04 -0.61 5.83
CA ASN A 112 10.38 -0.08 5.53
C ASN A 112 10.41 1.45 5.56
N VAL A 113 9.87 2.07 6.62
CA VAL A 113 9.72 3.55 6.74
C VAL A 113 11.03 4.29 6.47
N ALA A 114 12.17 3.73 6.87
CA ALA A 114 13.49 4.34 6.66
C ALA A 114 13.88 4.51 5.18
N ASP A 115 13.34 3.70 4.27
CA ASP A 115 13.62 3.80 2.83
C ASP A 115 12.91 5.00 2.18
N PHE A 116 11.87 5.51 2.84
CA PHE A 116 11.04 6.61 2.37
C PHE A 116 11.33 7.95 3.08
N LYS A 117 12.47 8.11 3.77
CA LYS A 117 12.80 9.36 4.51
C LYS A 117 12.66 10.65 3.68
N LYS A 118 12.97 10.60 2.38
CA LYS A 118 12.86 11.76 1.46
C LYS A 118 11.43 12.09 1.05
N ALA A 119 10.45 11.22 1.32
CA ALA A 119 9.03 11.45 1.01
C ALA A 119 8.47 12.73 1.67
N ALA A 120 8.98 13.07 2.86
CA ALA A 120 8.59 14.28 3.58
C ALA A 120 8.88 15.57 2.79
N SER A 121 9.91 15.59 1.94
CA SER A 121 10.22 16.75 1.08
C SER A 121 9.16 17.00 0.00
N LEU A 122 8.33 15.99 -0.29
CA LEU A 122 7.19 16.05 -1.20
C LEU A 122 5.85 16.08 -0.46
N HIS A 123 5.86 16.38 0.85
CA HIS A 123 4.66 16.41 1.71
C HIS A 123 3.91 15.07 1.80
N VAL A 124 4.59 13.94 1.55
CA VAL A 124 4.01 12.61 1.69
C VAL A 124 4.32 12.07 3.08
N GLN A 125 3.27 11.78 3.84
CA GLN A 125 3.39 11.11 5.14
C GLN A 125 3.68 9.61 4.93
N VAL A 126 4.60 9.06 5.71
CA VAL A 126 4.94 7.64 5.70
C VAL A 126 4.72 7.08 7.10
N MET A 127 4.04 5.95 7.19
CA MET A 127 3.77 5.30 8.47
C MET A 127 3.82 3.78 8.37
N SER A 128 4.01 3.13 9.51
CA SER A 128 3.90 1.67 9.63
C SER A 128 2.43 1.22 9.66
N PRO A 129 2.16 -0.05 9.31
CA PRO A 129 0.85 -0.65 9.53
C PRO A 129 0.31 -0.47 10.95
N ARG A 130 1.18 -0.53 11.96
CA ARG A 130 0.79 -0.35 13.37
C ARG A 130 0.27 1.05 13.65
N GLN A 131 0.98 2.07 13.15
CA GLN A 131 0.56 3.46 13.32
C GLN A 131 -0.76 3.75 12.62
N LEU A 132 -0.96 3.22 11.40
CA LEU A 132 -2.26 3.35 10.73
C LEU A 132 -3.38 2.71 11.55
N LEU A 133 -3.17 1.48 12.05
CA LEU A 133 -4.16 0.78 12.85
C LEU A 133 -4.56 1.59 14.11
N GLU A 134 -3.59 2.14 14.82
CA GLU A 134 -3.84 3.00 16.00
C GLU A 134 -4.64 4.26 15.65
N ILE A 135 -4.40 4.87 14.48
CA ILE A 135 -5.18 6.03 13.99
C ILE A 135 -6.64 5.61 13.73
N LEU A 136 -6.85 4.47 13.08
CA LEU A 136 -8.19 3.97 12.75
C LEU A 136 -8.99 3.58 13.99
N GLU A 137 -8.34 2.99 15.00
CA GLU A 137 -8.97 2.59 16.27
C GLU A 137 -9.37 3.81 17.11
N LYS A 138 -8.55 4.86 17.16
CA LYS A 138 -8.87 6.10 17.90
C LYS A 138 -9.97 6.95 17.24
N SER A 139 -10.22 6.73 15.96
CA SER A 139 -11.22 7.46 15.17
C SER A 139 -12.58 6.73 15.12
N SER A 140 -12.73 5.66 15.89
CA SER A 140 -13.94 4.83 16.01
C SER A 140 -14.68 5.12 17.31
#